data_AF-A0A4R2KAQ5-F1
#
_entry.id   AF-A0A4R2KAQ5-F1
#
_cell.length_a   1.000
_cell.length_b   1.000
_cell.length_c   1.000
_cell.angle_alpha   90.00
_cell.angle_beta   90.00
_cell.angle_gamma   90.00
#
_symmetry.space_group_name_H-M   'P 1'
#
loop_
_entity.id
_entity.type
_entity.pdbx_description
1 polymer ?
#
loop_
_entity_poly.entity_id
_entity_poly.type
_entity_poly.pdbx_seq_one_letter_code
_entity_poly.pdbx_strand_id
1 'polypeptide(L)'
;MRHNKKPTTHPLARLIPRRAVMAGVIASLAFPVVAQDGTGPVPQNAQTRSHGGGWDCDLGFRASGGACVEVHLPQNAYATGHSYGPGWACRRGYEEVGGISCNPIPVPANAFLRSSGYDWQCDRGYRQERDACVSIVLPRHAYLTEDTSGAGWACDRGYKADAGTCLPISVPENAYLTNASHGAAWACERGFVETEGRCGAVVIPANAFLDPDAYGPGWRCGRGYEPLNGACVAIDLPENAYLDRSGNRWRCDQGFRLSGGACVLGR
;
A
#
# COMPACT_ATOMS: atom_id res chain seq x y z
N MET A 1 -46.75 -42.11 6.73
CA MET A 1 -46.69 -43.25 7.68
C MET A 1 -45.47 -43.06 8.57
N ARG A 2 -45.71 -42.92 9.89
CA ARG A 2 -44.72 -42.75 10.95
C ARG A 2 -44.38 -44.13 11.54
N HIS A 3 -43.11 -44.40 11.84
CA HIS A 3 -42.62 -45.24 12.95
C HIS A 3 -41.11 -44.95 13.04
N ASN A 4 -40.58 -44.08 13.91
CA ASN A 4 -40.59 -44.06 15.37
C ASN A 4 -40.11 -45.37 15.99
N LYS A 5 -38.79 -45.50 16.23
CA LYS A 5 -38.24 -46.37 17.27
C LYS A 5 -37.51 -45.50 18.29
N LYS A 6 -38.19 -45.35 19.43
CA LYS A 6 -37.67 -44.79 20.67
C LYS A 6 -36.63 -45.73 21.30
N PRO A 7 -35.76 -45.19 22.17
CA PRO A 7 -34.68 -45.91 22.81
C PRO A 7 -35.16 -46.73 24.01
N THR A 8 -34.48 -47.83 24.28
CA THR A 8 -34.65 -48.66 25.47
C THR A 8 -33.90 -48.08 26.66
N THR A 9 -34.65 -47.66 27.68
CA THR A 9 -34.19 -47.44 29.05
C THR A 9 -34.48 -48.68 29.88
N HIS A 10 -33.51 -49.16 30.67
CA HIS A 10 -33.82 -49.70 31.99
C HIS A 10 -32.74 -49.32 33.01
N PRO A 11 -33.14 -49.15 34.28
CA PRO A 11 -32.44 -48.33 35.27
C PRO A 11 -31.70 -49.21 36.26
N LEU A 12 -30.63 -48.73 36.89
CA LEU A 12 -30.21 -49.28 38.19
C LEU A 12 -29.49 -48.22 39.04
N ALA A 13 -30.12 -47.98 40.19
CA ALA A 13 -29.54 -47.71 41.50
C ALA A 13 -28.62 -46.48 41.70
N ARG A 14 -29.21 -45.52 42.41
CA ARG A 14 -28.59 -44.58 43.36
C ARG A 14 -27.32 -45.14 44.00
N LEU A 15 -26.23 -44.40 43.84
CA LEU A 15 -25.26 -44.15 44.91
C LEU A 15 -24.87 -42.67 44.81
N ILE A 16 -25.19 -41.92 45.86
CA ILE A 16 -24.78 -40.53 46.05
C ILE A 16 -23.44 -40.57 46.80
N PRO A 17 -22.31 -40.22 46.17
CA PRO A 17 -21.18 -39.70 46.92
C PRO A 17 -21.32 -38.18 46.95
N ARG A 18 -21.55 -37.63 48.16
CA ARG A 18 -21.33 -36.22 48.47
C ARG A 18 -19.87 -35.89 48.11
N ARG A 19 -19.63 -35.38 46.89
CA ARG A 19 -18.35 -34.79 46.54
C ARG A 19 -18.40 -33.32 46.95
N ALA A 20 -17.76 -33.04 48.09
CA ALA A 20 -17.43 -31.69 48.48
C ALA A 20 -16.71 -30.99 47.32
N VAL A 21 -17.23 -29.85 46.90
CA VAL A 21 -16.54 -28.94 45.98
C VAL A 21 -15.37 -28.35 46.75
N MET A 22 -14.21 -29.02 46.69
CA MET A 22 -12.96 -28.36 46.99
C MET A 22 -12.70 -27.38 45.84
N ALA A 23 -12.92 -26.09 46.10
CA ALA A 23 -12.42 -25.01 45.28
C ALA A 23 -10.88 -25.09 45.32
N GLY A 24 -10.31 -25.88 44.40
CA GLY A 24 -8.88 -25.93 44.16
C GLY A 24 -8.48 -24.60 43.55
N VAL A 25 -7.87 -23.74 44.36
CA VAL A 25 -7.15 -22.56 43.90
C VAL A 25 -6.06 -23.04 42.94
N ILE A 26 -6.29 -22.89 41.63
CA ILE A 26 -5.22 -22.98 40.64
C ILE A 26 -4.38 -21.73 40.90
N ALA A 27 -3.35 -21.89 41.72
CA ALA A 27 -2.28 -20.92 41.83
C ALA A 27 -1.56 -20.92 40.49
N SER A 28 -1.99 -20.02 39.60
CA SER A 28 -1.21 -19.59 38.45
C SER A 28 0.09 -19.03 39.00
N LEU A 29 1.11 -19.89 39.13
CA LEU A 29 2.48 -19.44 39.26
C LEU A 29 2.80 -18.77 37.92
N ALA A 30 2.49 -17.48 37.85
CA ALA A 30 3.17 -16.59 36.93
C ALA A 30 4.63 -16.66 37.34
N PHE A 31 5.39 -17.59 36.74
CA PHE A 31 6.82 -17.44 36.70
C PHE A 31 7.04 -16.06 36.09
N PRO A 32 7.68 -15.13 36.80
CA PRO A 32 8.02 -13.86 36.19
C PRO A 32 8.91 -14.24 35.01
N VAL A 33 8.41 -14.01 33.80
CA VAL A 33 9.28 -13.91 32.63
C VAL A 33 10.06 -12.63 32.86
N VAL A 34 11.17 -12.74 33.59
CA VAL A 34 12.11 -11.66 33.74
C VAL A 34 12.79 -11.54 32.38
N ALA A 35 12.33 -10.60 31.56
CA ALA A 35 13.24 -10.01 30.59
C ALA A 35 14.43 -9.50 31.42
N GLN A 36 15.60 -10.12 31.30
CA GLN A 36 16.80 -9.68 32.00
C GLN A 36 17.31 -8.40 31.35
N ASP A 37 16.54 -7.33 31.49
CA ASP A 37 16.90 -5.99 31.06
C ASP A 37 17.87 -5.43 32.07
N GLY A 38 19.16 -5.73 31.93
CA GLY A 38 20.31 -4.96 32.45
C GLY A 38 20.24 -4.40 33.88
N THR A 39 19.38 -4.93 34.76
CA THR A 39 19.03 -4.33 36.05
C THR A 39 19.75 -5.10 37.15
N GLY A 40 20.80 -4.49 37.70
CA GLY A 40 21.67 -5.12 38.69
C GLY A 40 23.04 -4.42 38.76
N PRO A 41 23.95 -4.91 39.62
CA PRO A 41 25.33 -4.43 39.62
C PRO A 41 25.96 -4.65 38.24
N VAL A 42 26.78 -3.69 37.80
CA VAL A 42 27.44 -3.72 36.49
C VAL A 42 28.40 -4.91 36.45
N PRO A 43 28.21 -5.90 35.56
CA PRO A 43 29.10 -7.05 35.45
C PRO A 43 30.39 -6.69 34.71
N GLN A 44 31.35 -7.62 34.67
CA GLN A 44 32.56 -7.45 33.87
C GLN A 44 32.23 -7.34 32.37
N ASN A 45 32.99 -6.52 31.64
CA ASN A 45 32.78 -6.20 30.22
C ASN A 45 31.43 -5.51 29.95
N ALA A 46 31.03 -4.60 30.85
CA ALA A 46 29.83 -3.79 30.74
C ALA A 46 30.05 -2.36 31.24
N GLN A 47 29.28 -1.44 30.68
CA GLN A 47 29.24 -0.03 31.04
C GLN A 47 27.82 0.38 31.45
N THR A 48 27.71 1.31 32.39
CA THR A 48 26.42 1.84 32.83
C THR A 48 25.75 2.64 31.71
N ARG A 49 24.44 2.44 31.54
CA ARG A 49 23.64 3.26 30.63
C ARG A 49 23.62 4.71 31.08
N SER A 50 23.67 5.64 30.12
CA SER A 50 23.56 7.07 30.39
C SER A 50 22.14 7.47 30.82
N HIS A 51 21.12 6.72 30.41
CA HIS A 51 19.71 6.98 30.70
C HIS A 51 18.94 5.66 30.87
N GLY A 52 17.87 5.66 31.66
CA GLY A 52 16.94 4.52 31.78
C GLY A 52 17.33 3.42 32.78
N GLY A 53 18.44 3.58 33.52
CA GLY A 53 18.92 2.58 34.48
C GLY A 53 19.48 1.32 33.82
N GLY A 54 20.44 0.67 34.48
CA GLY A 54 21.06 -0.58 34.04
C GLY A 54 22.38 -0.41 33.29
N TRP A 55 22.80 -1.49 32.60
CA TRP A 55 24.09 -1.58 31.92
C TRP A 55 23.95 -2.12 30.49
N ASP A 56 24.93 -1.79 29.65
CA ASP A 56 25.13 -2.35 28.32
C ASP A 56 26.49 -3.06 28.26
N CYS A 57 26.56 -4.18 27.57
CA CYS A 57 27.83 -4.87 27.35
C CYS A 57 28.79 -4.01 26.52
N ASP A 58 30.08 -4.16 26.81
CA ASP A 58 31.15 -3.59 26.02
C ASP A 58 31.15 -4.19 24.60
N LEU A 59 31.75 -3.47 23.65
CA LEU A 59 31.82 -3.92 22.25
C LEU A 59 32.49 -5.30 22.16
N GLY A 60 31.82 -6.25 21.51
CA GLY A 60 32.27 -7.64 21.41
C GLY A 60 31.71 -8.57 22.49
N PHE A 61 30.86 -8.06 23.39
CA PHE A 61 30.16 -8.84 24.40
C PHE A 61 28.64 -8.69 24.26
N ARG A 62 27.89 -9.73 24.68
CA ARG A 62 26.42 -9.73 24.70
C ARG A 62 25.88 -10.17 26.05
N ALA A 63 24.67 -9.73 26.39
CA ALA A 63 24.03 -10.08 27.64
C ALA A 63 23.55 -11.54 27.60
N SER A 64 23.95 -12.32 28.60
CA SER A 64 23.47 -13.69 28.82
C SER A 64 23.49 -13.99 30.31
N GLY A 65 22.33 -14.31 30.89
CA GLY A 65 22.22 -14.73 32.30
C GLY A 65 22.74 -13.70 33.32
N GLY A 66 22.56 -12.39 33.07
CA GLY A 66 23.01 -11.33 33.96
C GLY A 66 24.51 -10.99 33.86
N ALA A 67 25.22 -11.57 32.90
CA ALA A 67 26.62 -11.27 32.60
C ALA A 67 26.80 -10.88 31.14
N CYS A 68 27.93 -10.25 30.83
CA CYS A 68 28.37 -10.00 29.46
C CYS A 68 29.33 -11.11 29.04
N VAL A 69 28.86 -11.96 28.13
CA VAL A 69 29.64 -13.06 27.54
C VAL A 69 30.20 -12.64 26.20
N GLU A 70 31.40 -13.12 25.88
CA GLU A 70 32.07 -12.81 24.61
C GLU A 70 31.22 -13.29 23.42
N VAL A 71 31.12 -12.46 22.39
CA VAL A 71 30.46 -12.82 21.14
C VAL A 71 31.41 -13.67 20.32
N HIS A 72 31.14 -14.97 20.23
CA HIS A 72 31.83 -15.83 19.28
C HIS A 72 31.42 -15.45 17.86
N LEU A 73 32.36 -14.86 17.12
CA LEU A 73 32.13 -14.41 15.76
C LEU A 73 32.41 -15.54 14.75
N PRO A 74 31.40 -16.13 14.10
CA PRO A 74 31.64 -17.15 13.10
C PRO A 74 32.31 -16.56 11.85
N GLN A 75 32.86 -17.44 11.01
CA GLN A 75 33.40 -17.03 9.71
C GLN A 75 32.32 -16.31 8.90
N ASN A 76 32.70 -15.25 8.19
CA ASN A 76 31.79 -14.42 7.39
C ASN A 76 30.73 -13.64 8.18
N ALA A 77 30.93 -13.43 9.48
CA ALA A 77 30.13 -12.51 10.29
C ALA A 77 30.89 -11.20 10.61
N TYR A 78 30.14 -10.23 11.15
CA TYR A 78 30.65 -9.03 11.80
C TYR A 78 29.86 -8.77 13.10
N ALA A 79 30.53 -8.18 14.10
CA ALA A 79 29.87 -7.82 15.36
C ALA A 79 28.92 -6.64 15.14
N THR A 80 27.70 -6.73 15.67
CA THR A 80 26.69 -5.67 15.52
C THR A 80 26.74 -4.63 16.64
N GLY A 81 27.41 -4.96 17.75
CA GLY A 81 27.43 -4.12 18.96
C GLY A 81 26.09 -4.13 19.72
N HIS A 82 25.15 -4.98 19.33
CA HIS A 82 23.92 -5.16 20.08
C HIS A 82 24.16 -6.06 21.29
N SER A 83 23.70 -5.60 22.46
CA SER A 83 23.78 -6.34 23.73
C SER A 83 22.78 -7.51 23.80
N TYR A 84 21.84 -7.59 22.87
CA TYR A 84 20.82 -8.65 22.78
C TYR A 84 20.96 -9.45 21.46
N GLY A 85 20.38 -10.65 21.43
CA GLY A 85 20.45 -11.54 20.28
C GLY A 85 21.81 -12.24 20.13
N PRO A 86 22.21 -12.64 18.91
CA PRO A 86 23.50 -13.30 18.68
C PRO A 86 24.71 -12.35 18.85
N GLY A 87 24.51 -11.02 18.81
CA GLY A 87 25.59 -10.04 18.91
C GLY A 87 26.45 -9.90 17.64
N TRP A 88 26.08 -10.63 16.59
CA TRP A 88 26.73 -10.61 15.28
C TRP A 88 25.68 -10.70 14.17
N ALA A 89 26.07 -10.34 12.95
CA ALA A 89 25.29 -10.51 11.74
C ALA A 89 26.19 -11.03 10.62
N CYS A 90 25.59 -11.75 9.67
CA CYS A 90 26.31 -12.23 8.50
C CYS A 90 26.72 -11.08 7.59
N ARG A 91 27.91 -11.18 7.00
CA ARG A 91 28.35 -10.27 5.96
C ARG A 91 27.45 -10.41 4.74
N ARG A 92 27.39 -9.37 3.92
CA ARG A 92 26.70 -9.40 2.62
C ARG A 92 27.11 -10.62 1.80
N GLY A 93 26.12 -11.35 1.30
CA GLY A 93 26.29 -12.60 0.55
C GLY A 93 26.27 -13.87 1.42
N TYR A 94 25.99 -13.74 2.71
CA TYR A 94 25.91 -14.86 3.63
C TYR A 94 24.60 -14.82 4.43
N GLU A 95 24.05 -15.99 4.70
CA GLU A 95 22.83 -16.17 5.50
C GLU A 95 23.14 -16.90 6.81
N GLU A 96 22.36 -16.58 7.84
CA GLU A 96 22.48 -17.19 9.15
C GLU A 96 21.91 -18.61 9.13
N VAL A 97 22.74 -19.59 9.51
CA VAL A 97 22.32 -20.99 9.62
C VAL A 97 22.51 -21.45 11.06
N GLY A 98 21.39 -21.81 11.70
CA GLY A 98 21.35 -22.40 13.03
C GLY A 98 21.82 -21.48 14.17
N GLY A 99 21.87 -20.16 13.97
CA GLY A 99 22.32 -19.20 14.99
C GLY A 99 23.79 -19.30 15.38
N ILE A 100 24.59 -20.01 14.58
CA ILE A 100 26.00 -20.31 14.88
C ILE A 100 26.94 -20.14 13.68
N SER A 101 26.41 -19.94 12.47
CA SER A 101 27.22 -19.90 11.25
C SER A 101 26.62 -18.96 10.20
N CYS A 102 27.50 -18.46 9.33
CA CYS A 102 27.13 -17.69 8.15
C CYS A 102 27.56 -18.45 6.90
N ASN A 103 26.59 -19.03 6.21
CA ASN A 103 26.84 -19.80 5.00
C ASN A 103 26.66 -18.92 3.76
N PRO A 104 27.44 -19.14 2.69
CA PRO A 104 27.27 -18.38 1.45
C PRO A 104 25.86 -18.57 0.89
N ILE A 105 25.22 -17.47 0.50
CA ILE A 105 23.94 -17.51 -0.21
C ILE A 105 24.20 -18.11 -1.60
N PRO A 106 23.55 -19.22 -1.98
CA PRO A 106 23.68 -19.80 -3.31
C PRO A 106 22.98 -18.89 -4.33
N VAL A 107 23.77 -18.17 -5.13
CA VAL A 107 23.26 -17.34 -6.22
C VAL A 107 23.26 -18.17 -7.51
N PRO A 108 22.10 -18.46 -8.12
CA PRO A 108 22.04 -19.25 -9.34
C PRO A 108 22.57 -18.48 -10.56
N ALA A 109 22.71 -19.16 -11.71
CA ALA A 109 23.04 -18.50 -12.97
C ALA A 109 21.95 -17.49 -13.36
N ASN A 110 22.37 -16.37 -13.97
CA ASN A 110 21.50 -15.24 -14.35
C ASN A 110 20.82 -14.56 -13.15
N ALA A 111 21.52 -14.46 -12.03
CA ALA A 111 21.07 -13.80 -10.81
C ALA A 111 22.19 -13.02 -10.16
N PHE A 112 21.80 -12.05 -9.33
CA PHE A 112 22.71 -11.24 -8.53
C PHE A 112 22.17 -11.01 -7.12
N LEU A 113 23.07 -10.78 -6.16
CA LEU A 113 22.70 -10.39 -4.81
C LEU A 113 22.05 -9.01 -4.82
N ARG A 114 20.89 -8.88 -4.16
CA ARG A 114 20.21 -7.59 -3.99
C ARG A 114 21.08 -6.61 -3.21
N SER A 115 20.67 -5.34 -3.20
CA SER A 115 21.32 -4.30 -2.41
C SER A 115 21.34 -4.65 -0.91
N SER A 116 20.29 -5.31 -0.40
CA SER A 116 20.20 -5.86 0.96
C SER A 116 21.40 -6.74 1.31
N GLY A 117 21.88 -7.52 0.34
CA GLY A 117 22.94 -8.49 0.53
C GLY A 117 22.52 -9.81 1.18
N TYR A 118 21.24 -9.99 1.49
CA TYR A 118 20.71 -11.17 2.20
C TYR A 118 19.77 -12.03 1.36
N ASP A 119 19.52 -11.62 0.12
CA ASP A 119 18.76 -12.35 -0.88
C ASP A 119 19.30 -12.03 -2.29
N TRP A 120 18.80 -12.75 -3.28
CA TRP A 120 19.15 -12.58 -4.68
C TRP A 120 17.92 -12.26 -5.52
N GLN A 121 18.15 -11.71 -6.70
CA GLN A 121 17.14 -11.53 -7.73
C GLN A 121 17.71 -11.90 -9.09
N CYS A 122 16.84 -12.28 -10.02
CA CYS A 122 17.26 -12.58 -11.39
C CYS A 122 17.76 -11.33 -12.12
N ASP A 123 18.69 -11.56 -13.04
CA ASP A 123 19.09 -10.55 -14.02
C ASP A 123 17.90 -10.15 -14.89
N ARG A 124 17.95 -8.92 -15.42
CA ARG A 124 16.94 -8.44 -16.37
C ARG A 124 16.83 -9.42 -17.55
N GLY A 125 15.60 -9.82 -17.87
CA GLY A 125 15.34 -10.84 -18.89
C GLY A 125 15.19 -12.26 -18.35
N TYR A 126 15.29 -12.43 -17.03
CA TYR A 126 15.06 -13.69 -16.35
C TYR A 126 14.03 -13.52 -15.24
N ARG A 127 13.25 -14.57 -15.00
CA ARG A 127 12.28 -14.64 -13.91
C ARG A 127 12.60 -15.77 -12.96
N GLN A 128 12.26 -15.59 -11.70
CA GLN A 128 12.50 -16.60 -10.68
C GLN A 128 11.51 -17.76 -10.84
N GLU A 129 12.05 -18.97 -10.97
CA GLU A 129 11.32 -20.22 -10.84
C GLU A 129 12.01 -21.09 -9.80
N ARG A 130 11.43 -21.16 -8.60
CA ARG A 130 12.03 -21.82 -7.43
C ARG A 130 13.42 -21.23 -7.15
N ASP A 131 14.46 -22.07 -7.22
CA ASP A 131 15.84 -21.72 -6.92
C ASP A 131 16.67 -21.41 -8.18
N ALA A 132 16.00 -21.06 -9.29
CA ALA A 132 16.65 -20.76 -10.56
C ALA A 132 16.06 -19.53 -11.24
N CYS A 133 16.84 -18.94 -12.14
CA CYS A 133 16.42 -17.87 -13.03
C CYS A 133 16.27 -18.40 -14.45
N VAL A 134 15.02 -18.41 -14.93
CA VAL A 134 14.68 -18.88 -16.29
C VAL A 134 14.48 -17.69 -17.21
N SER A 135 14.89 -17.83 -18.47
CA SER A 135 14.76 -16.76 -19.46
C SER A 135 13.29 -16.42 -19.71
N ILE A 136 12.99 -15.13 -19.78
CA ILE A 136 11.68 -14.62 -20.15
C ILE A 136 11.55 -14.64 -21.67
N VAL A 137 10.54 -15.37 -22.16
CA VAL A 137 10.16 -15.31 -23.58
C VAL A 137 9.29 -14.08 -23.78
N LEU A 138 9.80 -13.07 -24.50
CA LEU A 138 9.02 -11.89 -24.82
C LEU A 138 8.01 -12.21 -25.94
N PRO A 139 6.71 -11.96 -25.73
CA PRO A 139 5.75 -11.98 -26.82
C PRO A 139 6.01 -10.81 -27.78
N ARG A 140 5.42 -10.86 -28.98
CA ARG A 140 5.45 -9.74 -29.92
C ARG A 140 4.80 -8.51 -29.26
N HIS A 141 5.34 -7.32 -29.52
CA HIS A 141 4.88 -6.04 -28.97
C HIS A 141 5.07 -5.91 -27.45
N ALA A 142 6.16 -6.45 -26.91
CA ALA A 142 6.50 -6.38 -25.50
C ALA A 142 7.97 -5.98 -25.29
N TYR A 143 8.26 -5.43 -24.12
CA TYR A 143 9.58 -5.07 -23.66
C TYR A 143 9.81 -5.53 -22.21
N LEU A 144 11.06 -5.79 -21.85
CA LEU A 144 11.43 -6.19 -20.48
C LEU A 144 11.23 -5.05 -19.49
N THR A 145 10.73 -5.37 -18.30
CA THR A 145 10.63 -4.45 -17.17
C THR A 145 11.59 -4.83 -16.05
N GLU A 146 11.78 -3.93 -15.10
CA GLU A 146 12.54 -4.21 -13.86
C GLU A 146 11.66 -4.88 -12.78
N ASP A 147 10.41 -5.23 -13.11
CA ASP A 147 9.48 -5.80 -12.14
C ASP A 147 9.83 -7.27 -11.84
N THR A 148 10.29 -7.53 -10.63
CA THR A 148 10.65 -8.86 -10.14
C THR A 148 9.46 -9.70 -9.65
N SER A 149 8.27 -9.09 -9.54
CA SER A 149 7.07 -9.72 -8.95
C SER A 149 5.99 -10.10 -9.98
N GLY A 150 6.12 -9.62 -11.22
CA GLY A 150 5.20 -9.88 -12.31
C GLY A 150 5.78 -10.78 -13.41
N ALA A 151 5.29 -10.60 -14.63
CA ALA A 151 5.76 -11.34 -15.80
C ALA A 151 7.20 -10.96 -16.25
N GLY A 152 7.76 -9.87 -15.70
CA GLY A 152 9.07 -9.32 -16.08
C GLY A 152 9.09 -8.66 -17.46
N TRP A 153 7.91 -8.41 -18.04
CA TRP A 153 7.73 -7.66 -19.28
C TRP A 153 6.42 -6.87 -19.23
N ALA A 154 6.34 -5.85 -20.08
CA ALA A 154 5.14 -5.05 -20.33
C ALA A 154 4.92 -4.91 -21.84
N CYS A 155 3.70 -4.60 -22.25
CA CYS A 155 3.38 -4.38 -23.65
C CYS A 155 3.83 -3.00 -24.12
N ASP A 156 4.25 -2.93 -25.39
CA ASP A 156 4.51 -1.67 -26.07
C ASP A 156 3.28 -0.76 -26.00
N ARG A 157 3.51 0.55 -26.09
CA ARG A 157 2.43 1.54 -26.13
C ARG A 157 1.43 1.19 -27.24
N GLY A 158 0.15 1.16 -26.88
CA GLY A 158 -0.93 0.76 -27.80
C GLY A 158 -1.27 -0.72 -27.77
N TYR A 159 -0.63 -1.50 -26.88
CA TYR A 159 -0.94 -2.90 -26.63
C TYR A 159 -1.26 -3.13 -25.16
N LYS A 160 -2.13 -4.11 -24.89
CA LYS A 160 -2.49 -4.56 -23.53
C LYS A 160 -2.16 -6.03 -23.35
N ALA A 161 -1.74 -6.38 -22.14
CA ALA A 161 -1.45 -7.77 -21.80
C ALA A 161 -2.75 -8.57 -21.70
N ASP A 162 -2.80 -9.69 -22.42
CA ASP A 162 -3.90 -10.66 -22.36
C ASP A 162 -3.34 -12.07 -22.56
N ALA A 163 -3.60 -12.96 -21.61
CA ALA A 163 -3.18 -14.37 -21.63
C ALA A 163 -1.69 -14.61 -22.02
N GLY A 164 -0.77 -13.75 -21.56
CA GLY A 164 0.66 -13.87 -21.85
C GLY A 164 1.08 -13.32 -23.23
N THR A 165 0.21 -12.58 -23.89
CA THR A 165 0.48 -11.91 -25.18
C THR A 165 0.12 -10.42 -25.11
N CYS A 166 0.59 -9.65 -26.08
CA CYS A 166 0.23 -8.24 -26.21
C CYS A 166 -0.74 -8.06 -27.37
N LEU A 167 -1.99 -7.71 -27.03
CA LEU A 167 -3.05 -7.46 -28.01
C LEU A 167 -3.20 -5.96 -28.26
N PRO A 168 -3.44 -5.51 -29.50
CA PRO A 168 -3.60 -4.10 -29.81
C PRO A 168 -4.84 -3.53 -29.10
N ILE A 169 -4.69 -2.32 -28.58
CA ILE A 169 -5.76 -1.55 -27.97
C ILE A 169 -6.57 -0.91 -29.09
N SER A 170 -7.87 -1.21 -29.15
CA SER A 170 -8.78 -0.54 -30.06
C SER A 170 -9.05 0.87 -29.55
N VAL A 171 -8.50 1.87 -30.24
CA VAL A 171 -8.71 3.29 -29.95
C VAL A 171 -9.82 3.78 -30.87
N PRO A 172 -10.97 4.24 -30.34
CA PRO A 172 -12.06 4.74 -31.17
C PRO A 172 -11.69 6.08 -31.85
N GLU A 173 -12.49 6.49 -32.83
CA GLU A 173 -12.38 7.82 -33.43
C GLU A 173 -12.52 8.91 -32.36
N ASN A 174 -11.75 10.00 -32.49
CA ASN A 174 -11.69 11.09 -31.52
C ASN A 174 -11.18 10.68 -30.13
N ALA A 175 -10.33 9.65 -30.06
CA ALA A 175 -9.61 9.24 -28.86
C ALA A 175 -8.10 9.15 -29.10
N TYR A 176 -7.34 9.21 -28.01
CA TYR A 176 -5.90 9.01 -27.99
C TYR A 176 -5.49 8.03 -26.89
N LEU A 177 -4.36 7.34 -27.09
CA LEU A 177 -3.78 6.46 -26.08
C LEU A 177 -3.27 7.27 -24.87
N THR A 178 -3.63 6.87 -23.66
CA THR A 178 -3.06 7.49 -22.45
C THR A 178 -1.64 6.98 -22.21
N ASN A 179 -0.83 7.73 -21.46
CA ASN A 179 0.50 7.28 -21.00
C ASN A 179 0.43 6.62 -19.62
N ALA A 180 -0.76 6.30 -19.13
CA ALA A 180 -0.94 5.82 -17.77
C ALA A 180 -0.56 4.34 -17.70
N SER A 181 0.29 3.98 -16.73
CA SER A 181 0.61 2.58 -16.41
C SER A 181 -0.56 1.84 -15.76
N HIS A 182 -1.56 2.59 -15.27
CA HIS A 182 -2.78 2.10 -14.64
C HIS A 182 -3.97 2.97 -15.06
N GLY A 183 -5.16 2.39 -15.18
CA GLY A 183 -6.39 3.09 -15.58
C GLY A 183 -6.77 2.85 -17.04
N ALA A 184 -7.58 3.75 -17.61
CA ALA A 184 -8.04 3.63 -18.99
C ALA A 184 -6.89 3.79 -19.98
N ALA A 185 -6.79 2.87 -20.93
CA ALA A 185 -5.71 2.84 -21.93
C ALA A 185 -5.82 3.94 -23.00
N TRP A 186 -6.99 4.54 -23.15
CA TRP A 186 -7.26 5.66 -24.03
C TRP A 186 -8.20 6.64 -23.35
N ALA A 187 -8.21 7.87 -23.85
CA ALA A 187 -9.12 8.92 -23.42
C ALA A 187 -9.63 9.68 -24.64
N CYS A 188 -10.79 10.33 -24.52
CA CYS A 188 -11.34 11.14 -25.59
C CYS A 188 -10.52 12.41 -25.81
N GLU A 189 -10.41 12.80 -27.08
CA GLU A 189 -9.87 14.08 -27.49
C GLU A 189 -10.72 15.22 -26.89
N ARG A 190 -10.10 16.39 -26.76
CA ARG A 190 -10.80 17.58 -26.24
C ARG A 190 -12.03 17.89 -27.10
N GLY A 191 -13.16 18.10 -26.43
CA GLY A 191 -14.44 18.32 -27.09
C GLY A 191 -15.22 17.03 -27.37
N PHE A 192 -14.72 15.89 -26.89
CA PHE A 192 -15.41 14.61 -26.93
C PHE A 192 -15.50 14.00 -25.53
N VAL A 193 -16.56 13.24 -25.28
CA VAL A 193 -16.83 12.54 -24.02
C VAL A 193 -17.07 11.06 -24.30
N GLU A 194 -16.61 10.20 -23.38
CA GLU A 194 -16.80 8.76 -23.51
C GLU A 194 -18.27 8.40 -23.34
N THR A 195 -18.82 7.65 -24.30
CA THR A 195 -20.16 7.07 -24.23
C THR A 195 -20.11 5.69 -24.89
N GLU A 196 -20.39 4.64 -24.12
CA GLU A 196 -20.42 3.24 -24.60
C GLU A 196 -19.14 2.81 -25.34
N GLY A 197 -17.97 3.21 -24.86
CA GLY A 197 -16.68 2.84 -25.45
C GLY A 197 -16.34 3.59 -26.75
N ARG A 198 -16.99 4.74 -26.99
CA ARG A 198 -16.69 5.65 -28.11
C ARG A 198 -16.60 7.09 -27.60
N CYS A 199 -15.99 7.96 -28.39
CA CYS A 199 -15.90 9.39 -28.09
C CYS A 199 -16.93 10.16 -28.91
N GLY A 200 -18.01 10.56 -28.25
CA GLY A 200 -19.07 11.40 -28.82
C GLY A 200 -18.77 12.88 -28.61
N ALA A 201 -19.11 13.72 -29.58
CA ALA A 201 -18.88 15.16 -29.46
C ALA A 201 -19.68 15.76 -28.29
N VAL A 202 -19.02 16.61 -27.50
CA VAL A 202 -19.68 17.39 -26.45
C VAL A 202 -20.65 18.36 -27.11
N VAL A 203 -21.93 18.28 -26.75
CA VAL A 203 -22.94 19.23 -27.21
C VAL A 203 -22.78 20.52 -26.41
N ILE A 204 -22.33 21.58 -27.08
CA ILE A 204 -22.13 22.90 -26.49
C ILE A 204 -23.42 23.71 -26.66
N PRO A 205 -24.15 24.06 -25.59
CA PRO A 205 -25.34 24.89 -25.69
C PRO A 205 -24.99 26.33 -26.11
N ALA A 206 -26.00 27.10 -26.53
CA ALA A 206 -25.82 28.52 -26.81
C ALA A 206 -25.24 29.25 -25.59
N ASN A 207 -24.35 30.21 -25.83
CA ASN A 207 -23.64 30.97 -24.80
C ASN A 207 -22.70 30.13 -23.90
N ALA A 208 -22.26 28.97 -24.37
CA ALA A 208 -21.23 28.15 -23.72
C ALA A 208 -19.99 27.98 -24.61
N PHE A 209 -18.91 27.48 -24.03
CA PHE A 209 -17.70 27.10 -24.72
C PHE A 209 -17.07 25.86 -24.08
N LEU A 210 -16.19 25.18 -24.83
CA LEU A 210 -15.50 23.99 -24.33
C LEU A 210 -14.72 24.30 -23.06
N ASP A 211 -14.92 23.46 -22.05
CA ASP A 211 -14.16 23.52 -20.81
C ASP A 211 -12.91 22.65 -20.95
N PRO A 212 -11.69 23.19 -20.72
CA PRO A 212 -10.48 22.37 -20.67
C PRO A 212 -10.41 21.44 -19.45
N ASP A 213 -11.25 21.65 -18.43
CA ASP A 213 -11.21 20.86 -17.21
C ASP A 213 -11.68 19.41 -17.46
N ALA A 214 -10.95 18.45 -16.87
CA ALA A 214 -11.17 17.01 -17.07
C ALA A 214 -12.46 16.48 -16.40
N TYR A 215 -13.15 17.31 -15.60
CA TYR A 215 -14.30 16.93 -14.82
C TYR A 215 -15.48 17.85 -15.13
N GLY A 216 -16.71 17.31 -15.13
CA GLY A 216 -17.93 18.06 -15.43
C GLY A 216 -18.47 17.79 -16.83
N PRO A 217 -19.37 18.66 -17.35
CA PRO A 217 -20.10 18.40 -18.59
C PRO A 217 -19.29 18.64 -19.88
N GLY A 218 -18.01 19.03 -19.78
CA GLY A 218 -17.14 19.31 -20.93
C GLY A 218 -17.33 20.70 -21.56
N TRP A 219 -18.19 21.54 -20.98
CA TRP A 219 -18.43 22.92 -21.38
C TRP A 219 -18.71 23.79 -20.16
N ARG A 220 -18.48 25.10 -20.32
CA ARG A 220 -18.83 26.11 -19.31
C ARG A 220 -19.49 27.31 -19.96
N CYS A 221 -20.33 28.00 -19.20
CA CYS A 221 -21.04 29.16 -19.70
C CYS A 221 -20.09 30.34 -19.95
N GLY A 222 -20.37 31.10 -21.00
CA GLY A 222 -19.76 32.39 -21.27
C GLY A 222 -20.03 33.37 -20.13
N ARG A 223 -19.19 34.39 -20.02
CA ARG A 223 -19.37 35.47 -19.03
C ARG A 223 -20.74 36.14 -19.24
N GLY A 224 -21.49 36.30 -18.15
CA GLY A 224 -22.86 36.83 -18.16
C GLY A 224 -23.94 35.75 -18.22
N TYR A 225 -23.57 34.48 -18.22
CA TYR A 225 -24.51 33.35 -18.25
C TYR A 225 -24.22 32.37 -17.11
N GLU A 226 -25.26 31.71 -16.61
CA GLU A 226 -25.15 30.66 -15.60
C GLU A 226 -25.73 29.32 -16.08
N PRO A 227 -25.19 28.17 -15.62
CA PRO A 227 -25.68 26.87 -16.04
C PRO A 227 -27.01 26.54 -15.36
N LEU A 228 -28.04 26.27 -16.18
CA LEU A 228 -29.35 25.84 -15.72
C LEU A 228 -29.88 24.73 -16.64
N ASN A 229 -30.14 23.54 -16.09
CA ASN A 229 -30.72 22.38 -16.81
C ASN A 229 -30.03 22.04 -18.14
N GLY A 230 -28.70 22.10 -18.19
CA GLY A 230 -27.92 21.78 -19.40
C GLY A 230 -27.87 22.90 -20.45
N ALA A 231 -28.31 24.11 -20.11
CA ALA A 231 -28.20 25.31 -20.94
C ALA A 231 -27.48 26.43 -20.17
N CYS A 232 -27.05 27.46 -20.90
CA CYS A 232 -26.52 28.70 -20.32
C CYS A 232 -27.56 29.80 -20.44
N VAL A 233 -28.14 30.18 -19.31
CA VAL A 233 -29.17 31.24 -19.24
C VAL A 233 -28.51 32.55 -18.85
N ALA A 234 -28.98 33.66 -19.43
CA ALA A 234 -28.43 34.98 -19.14
C ALA A 234 -28.70 35.33 -17.67
N ILE A 235 -27.66 35.82 -16.98
CA ILE A 235 -27.77 36.33 -15.63
C ILE A 235 -28.52 37.66 -15.71
N ASP A 236 -29.67 37.73 -15.05
CA ASP A 236 -30.33 39.00 -14.80
C ASP A 236 -29.51 39.78 -13.77
N LEU A 237 -28.78 40.79 -14.24
CA LEU A 237 -27.86 41.55 -13.42
C LEU A 237 -28.62 42.74 -12.80
N PRO A 238 -28.90 42.72 -11.49
CA PRO A 238 -29.65 43.81 -10.86
C PRO A 238 -28.83 45.11 -10.85
N GLU A 239 -29.51 46.23 -10.67
CA GLU A 239 -28.87 47.53 -10.52
C GLU A 239 -27.91 47.52 -9.31
N ASN A 240 -26.76 48.20 -9.44
CA ASN A 240 -25.68 48.23 -8.43
C ASN A 240 -25.03 46.85 -8.18
N ALA A 241 -24.94 46.03 -9.22
CA ALA A 241 -24.22 44.76 -9.20
C ALA A 241 -23.25 44.63 -10.38
N TYR A 242 -22.22 43.82 -10.19
CA TYR A 242 -21.23 43.47 -11.21
C TYR A 242 -20.98 41.97 -11.24
N LEU A 243 -20.64 41.45 -12.42
CA LEU A 243 -20.20 40.06 -12.57
C LEU A 243 -18.84 39.85 -11.90
N ASP A 244 -18.71 38.78 -11.10
CA ASP A 244 -17.47 38.45 -10.41
C ASP A 244 -16.37 37.98 -11.39
N ARG A 245 -15.18 37.62 -10.85
CA ARG A 245 -14.06 37.18 -11.70
C ARG A 245 -14.35 35.95 -12.55
N SER A 246 -15.22 35.04 -12.10
CA SER A 246 -15.62 33.88 -12.92
C SER A 246 -16.47 34.33 -14.09
N GLY A 247 -17.24 35.41 -13.91
CA GLY A 247 -18.15 35.92 -14.91
C GLY A 247 -19.48 35.17 -14.98
N ASN A 248 -19.65 34.08 -14.22
CA ASN A 248 -20.87 33.26 -14.17
C ASN A 248 -21.65 33.43 -12.86
N ARG A 249 -21.28 34.44 -12.06
CA ARG A 249 -21.98 34.90 -10.86
C ARG A 249 -21.81 36.41 -10.75
N TRP A 250 -22.59 37.05 -9.88
CA TRP A 250 -22.51 38.48 -9.63
C TRP A 250 -22.37 38.79 -8.13
N ARG A 251 -21.95 40.02 -7.85
CA ARG A 251 -21.84 40.60 -6.50
C ARG A 251 -22.35 42.04 -6.52
N CYS A 252 -22.82 42.52 -5.38
CA CYS A 252 -23.17 43.93 -5.24
C CYS A 252 -21.94 44.83 -5.30
N ASP A 253 -22.12 46.01 -5.89
CA ASP A 253 -21.14 47.08 -5.87
C ASP A 253 -20.80 47.49 -4.44
N GLN A 254 -19.64 48.15 -4.28
CA GLN A 254 -19.21 48.62 -2.98
C GLN A 254 -20.24 49.60 -2.39
N GLY A 255 -20.67 49.35 -1.15
CA GLY A 255 -21.71 50.13 -0.48
C GLY A 255 -23.13 49.55 -0.62
N PHE A 256 -23.32 48.48 -1.38
CA PHE A 256 -24.60 47.78 -1.51
C PHE A 256 -24.55 46.38 -0.89
N ARG A 257 -25.69 45.88 -0.39
CA ARG A 257 -25.85 44.54 0.18
C ARG A 257 -27.00 43.80 -0.50
N LEU A 258 -26.84 42.47 -0.60
CA LEU A 258 -27.84 41.59 -1.20
C LEU A 258 -29.09 41.51 -0.30
N SER A 259 -30.26 41.85 -0.84
CA SER A 259 -31.55 41.69 -0.18
C SER A 259 -32.63 41.38 -1.22
N GLY A 260 -33.35 40.26 -1.06
CA GLY A 260 -34.47 39.90 -1.94
C GLY A 260 -34.10 39.73 -3.42
N GLY A 261 -32.87 39.34 -3.74
CA GLY A 261 -32.39 39.22 -5.12
C GLY A 261 -31.89 40.52 -5.76
N ALA A 262 -31.88 41.63 -5.02
CA ALA A 262 -31.39 42.93 -5.48
C ALA A 262 -30.26 43.47 -4.59
N CYS A 263 -29.50 44.43 -5.12
CA CYS A 263 -28.49 45.15 -4.36
C CYS A 263 -29.08 46.46 -3.82
N VAL A 264 -29.25 46.53 -2.50
CA VAL A 264 -29.79 47.70 -1.81
C VAL A 264 -28.69 48.40 -1.01
N LEU A 265 -28.78 49.73 -0.86
CA LEU A 265 -27.79 50.52 -0.14
C LEU A 265 -27.58 49.98 1.28
N GLY A 266 -26.36 49.59 1.61
CA GLY A 266 -26.00 49.06 2.92
C GLY A 266 -25.87 50.19 3.93
N ARG A 267 -26.74 50.21 4.95
CA ARG A 267 -26.54 51.07 6.14
C ARG A 267 -25.25 50.78 6.88
#